data_AF-A0A6L9KBP5-F1
#
_entry.id   AF-A0A6L9KBP5-F1
#
_cell.length_a   1.000
_cell.length_b   1.000
_cell.length_c   1.000
_cell.angle_alpha   90.00
_cell.angle_beta   90.00
_cell.angle_gamma   90.00
#
_symmetry.space_group_name_H-M   'P 1'
#
loop_
_entity.id
_entity.type
_entity.pdbx_description
1 polymer ?
#
loop_
_entity_poly.entity_id
_entity_poly.type
_entity_poly.pdbx_seq_one_letter_code
_entity_poly.pdbx_strand_id
1 'polypeptide(L)' 'MKINKIKFQNFRIYKGENEILFSPNPSKNISIIAGKNGFGKTTFLTSLIWLFYI' A
#
# COMPACT_ATOMS: atom_id res chain seq x y z
N MET A 1 -8.60 8.60 10.54
CA MET A 1 -7.37 7.77 10.56
C MET A 1 -6.48 8.15 9.38
N LYS A 2 -5.15 8.25 9.55
CA LYS A 2 -4.19 8.45 8.45
C LYS A 2 -3.16 7.32 8.50
N ILE A 3 -2.83 6.73 7.34
CA ILE A 3 -1.79 5.71 7.23
C ILE A 3 -0.47 6.42 6.96
N ASN A 4 0.56 6.15 7.77
CA ASN A 4 1.92 6.70 7.59
C ASN A 4 2.84 5.72 6.88
N LYS A 5 2.68 4.42 7.13
CA LYS A 5 3.55 3.37 6.59
C LYS A 5 2.77 2.08 6.42
N ILE A 6 3.10 1.34 5.37
CA ILE A 6 2.68 -0.05 5.17
C ILE A 6 3.93 -0.88 4.91
N LYS A 7 4.05 -2.02 5.60
CA LYS A 7 5.11 -3.02 5.38
C LYS A 7 4.47 -4.34 4.97
N PHE A 8 4.91 -4.90 3.85
CA PHE A 8 4.58 -6.25 3.41
C PHE A 8 5.76 -7.18 3.63
N GLN A 9 5.49 -8.41 4.03
CA GLN A 9 6.48 -9.48 4.12
C GLN A 9 5.92 -10.72 3.43
N ASN A 10 6.44 -11.04 2.24
CA ASN A 10 5.98 -12.17 1.41
C ASN A 10 4.45 -12.19 1.18
N PHE A 11 3.85 -11.03 0.88
CA PHE A 11 2.40 -10.90 0.70
C PHE A 11 2.01 -10.94 -0.78
N ARG A 12 1.44 -12.06 -1.23
CA ARG A 12 1.09 -12.32 -2.64
C ARG A 12 2.29 -12.02 -3.56
N ILE A 13 2.16 -11.03 -4.44
CA ILE A 13 3.22 -10.66 -5.38
C ILE A 13 4.34 -9.83 -4.75
N TYR A 14 4.12 -9.26 -3.55
CA TYR A 14 5.13 -8.51 -2.81
C TYR A 14 6.09 -9.50 -2.12
N LYS A 15 7.06 -10.00 -2.88
CA LYS A 15 8.09 -10.93 -2.39
C LYS A 15 9.10 -10.19 -1.52
N GLY A 16 9.54 -10.81 -0.43
CA GLY A 16 10.48 -10.22 0.52
C GLY A 16 9.83 -9.11 1.35
N GLU A 17 10.65 -8.23 1.90
CA GLU A 17 10.18 -7.03 2.62
C GLU A 17 9.95 -5.88 1.65
N ASN A 18 8.72 -5.37 1.60
CA ASN A 18 8.36 -4.21 0.79
C ASN A 18 7.77 -3.14 1.69
N GLU A 19 8.20 -1.90 1.53
CA GLU A 19 7.76 -0.79 2.36
C GLU A 19 7.21 0.35 1.50
N ILE A 20 6.09 0.92 1.96
CA ILE A 20 5.48 2.11 1.37
C ILE A 20 5.30 3.14 2.48
N LEU A 21 5.96 4.28 2.32
CA LEU A 21 5.85 5.44 3.20
C LEU A 21 4.85 6.42 2.60
N PHE A 22 3.79 6.70 3.34
CA PHE A 22 2.87 7.79 3.05
C PHE A 22 3.34 8.97 3.87
N SER A 23 3.84 10.02 3.22
CA SER A 23 4.22 11.26 3.89
C SER A 23 3.00 12.18 3.94
N PRO A 24 2.22 12.22 5.04
CA PRO A 24 1.03 13.05 5.12
C PRO A 24 1.44 14.53 5.15
N ASN A 25 1.45 15.18 4.00
CA ASN A 25 1.66 16.61 3.90
C ASN A 25 0.29 17.31 3.87
N PRO A 26 0.01 18.30 4.74
CA PRO A 26 -1.23 19.07 4.70
C PRO A 26 -1.55 19.70 3.34
N SER A 27 -0.52 20.07 2.56
CA SER A 27 -0.68 20.61 1.20
C SER A 27 -0.68 19.54 0.09
N LYS A 28 -0.32 18.29 0.41
CA LYS A 28 -0.34 17.14 -0.52
C LYS A 28 -0.95 15.94 0.18
N ASN A 29 -2.28 15.96 0.29
CA ASN A 29 -3.08 14.93 0.98
C ASN A 29 -3.51 13.77 0.06
N ILE A 30 -3.10 13.77 -1.21
CA ILE A 30 -3.41 12.73 -2.19
C ILE A 30 -2.14 11.93 -2.49
N SER A 31 -2.25 10.60 -2.40
CA SER A 31 -1.22 9.66 -2.85
C SER A 31 -1.77 8.83 -4.00
N ILE A 32 -1.00 8.72 -5.09
CA ILE A 32 -1.39 7.97 -6.29
C ILE A 32 -0.52 6.73 -6.39
N ILE A 33 -1.14 5.56 -6.52
CA ILE A 33 -0.45 4.28 -6.75
C ILE A 33 -0.71 3.86 -8.18
N ALA A 34 0.31 3.99 -9.03
CA ALA A 34 0.26 3.68 -10.44
C ALA A 34 1.29 2.61 -10.81
N GLY A 35 1.05 1.91 -11.92
CA GLY A 35 1.90 0.81 -12.40
C GLY A 35 1.20 0.00 -13.48
N LYS A 36 1.94 -0.86 -14.18
CA LYS A 36 1.39 -1.72 -15.25
C LYS A 36 0.48 -2.82 -14.67
N ASN A 37 -0.28 -3.49 -15.54
CA ASN A 37 -1.07 -4.66 -15.13
C ASN A 37 -0.14 -5.77 -14.62
N GLY A 38 -0.55 -6.46 -13.56
CA GLY A 38 0.28 -7.46 -12.87
C GLY A 38 1.24 -6.90 -11.80
N PHE A 39 1.41 -5.58 -11.68
CA PHE A 39 2.37 -4.97 -10.72
C PHE A 39 1.79 -4.78 -9.30
N GLY A 40 0.62 -5.36 -8.98
CA GLY A 40 0.15 -5.45 -7.59
C GLY A 40 -0.72 -4.31 -7.10
N LYS A 41 -1.17 -3.40 -7.96
CA LYS A 41 -2.11 -2.32 -7.56
C LYS A 41 -3.36 -2.85 -6.84
N THR A 42 -4.00 -3.87 -7.40
CA THR A 42 -5.16 -4.53 -6.77
C THR A 42 -4.76 -5.26 -5.50
N THR A 43 -3.60 -5.93 -5.47
CA THR A 43 -3.05 -6.57 -4.27
C THR A 43 -2.84 -5.57 -3.13
N PHE A 44 -2.31 -4.38 -3.44
CA PHE A 44 -2.17 -3.30 -2.48
C PHE A 44 -3.52 -2.90 -1.89
N LEU A 45 -4.54 -2.64 -2.73
CA LEU A 45 -5.88 -2.31 -2.26
C LEU A 45 -6.47 -3.42 -1.38
N THR A 46 -6.35 -4.68 -1.80
CA THR A 46 -6.83 -5.83 -1.03
C THR A 46 -6.13 -5.95 0.32
N SER A 47 -4.84 -5.61 0.41
CA SER A 47 -4.10 -5.67 1.67
C SER A 47 -4.66 -4.71 2.73
N LEU A 48 -5.16 -3.54 2.30
CA LEU A 48 -5.81 -2.59 3.21
C LEU A 48 -7.09 -3.18 3.78
N ILE A 49 -7.90 -3.83 2.93
CA ILE A 49 -9.12 -4.50 3.38
C ILE A 49 -8.78 -5.62 4.37
N TRP A 50 -7.78 -6.44 4.04
CA TRP A 50 -7.32 -7.54 4.89
C TRP A 50 -6.81 -7.08 6.26
N LEU A 51 -6.19 -5.91 6.37
CA LEU A 51 -5.65 -5.41 7.64
C LEU A 51 -6.72 -4.78 8.54
N PHE A 52 -7.73 -4.13 7.95
CA PHE A 52 -8.68 -3.30 8.70
C PHE A 52 -10.07 -3.92 8.87
N TYR A 53 -10.46 -4.89 8.04
CA TYR A 53 -11.81 -5.46 8.05
C TYR A 53 -11.84 -6.95 8.40
N ILE A 54 -10.72 -7.65 8.28
CA ILE A 54 -10.55 -9.04 8.72
C ILE A 54 -9.72 -8.97 10.00
#